data_AF-K0F597-F1
#
_entry.id   AF-K0F597-F1
#
_cell.length_a   1.000
_cell.length_b   1.000
_cell.length_c   1.000
_cell.angle_alpha   90.00
_cell.angle_beta   90.00
_cell.angle_gamma   90.00
#
_symmetry.space_group_name_H-M   'P 1'
#
loop_
_entity.id
_entity.type
_entity.pdbx_description
1 polymer ?
#
loop_
_entity_poly.entity_id
_entity_poly.type
_entity_poly.pdbx_seq_one_letter_code
_entity_poly.pdbx_strand_id
1 'polypeptide(L)'
;MVSVDRHTPITLFRPRKTLSLFDLAFLLAYLALLVAGTLLYAVLRLSARRSTPMIPPPTWPYVLTHEAPSGPLGIWEAHIAMRQHGDCDIDECAMKRAAFTVLIDAENPASTRRRRNKGRRAG
;
A
#
# COMPACT_ATOMS: atom_id res chain seq x y z
N MET A 1 67.35 -3.47 43.60
CA MET A 1 66.15 -2.82 44.20
C MET A 1 65.39 -2.16 43.07
N VAL A 2 64.18 -2.64 42.75
CA VAL A 2 63.43 -2.23 41.55
C VAL A 2 62.62 -0.97 41.88
N SER A 3 63.03 0.15 41.29
CA SER A 3 62.36 1.45 41.40
C SER A 3 61.12 1.45 40.51
N VAL A 4 59.95 1.34 41.13
CA VAL A 4 58.65 1.53 40.47
C VAL A 4 58.35 3.01 40.54
N ASP A 5 58.62 3.74 39.45
CA ASP A 5 58.14 5.10 39.32
C ASP A 5 57.97 5.47 37.85
N ARG A 6 56.71 5.67 37.46
CA ARG A 6 56.25 6.52 36.36
C ARG A 6 54.73 6.40 36.25
N HIS A 7 54.05 7.11 37.14
CA HIS A 7 52.70 7.59 36.86
C HIS A 7 52.77 8.48 35.60
N THR A 8 52.37 7.94 34.45
CA THR A 8 52.11 8.72 33.26
C THR A 8 50.81 9.50 33.48
N PRO A 9 50.83 10.83 33.54
CA PRO A 9 49.61 11.60 33.62
C PRO A 9 48.85 11.43 32.31
N ILE A 10 47.64 10.87 32.41
CA ILE A 10 46.67 10.72 31.34
C ILE A 10 46.21 12.12 30.93
N THR A 11 46.89 12.71 29.95
CA THR A 11 46.49 13.98 29.34
C THR A 11 45.39 13.74 28.30
N LEU A 12 44.17 13.47 28.78
CA LEU A 12 42.95 13.48 27.96
C LEU A 12 42.48 14.93 27.70
N PHE A 13 43.37 15.80 27.22
CA PHE A 13 42.98 17.11 26.72
C PHE A 13 42.73 16.98 25.21
N ARG A 14 41.59 16.40 24.84
CA ARG A 14 41.15 16.40 23.45
C ARG A 14 40.99 17.86 23.01
N PRO A 15 41.75 18.35 22.02
CA PRO A 15 41.56 19.70 21.53
C PRO A 15 40.14 19.79 20.98
N ARG A 16 39.39 20.76 21.50
CA ARG A 16 38.07 21.17 21.01
C ARG A 16 38.30 21.68 19.58
N LYS A 17 38.26 20.77 18.60
CA LYS A 17 38.43 21.10 17.18
C LYS A 17 37.40 22.17 16.86
N THR A 18 37.84 23.41 16.69
CA THR A 18 37.04 24.45 16.08
C THR A 18 36.75 23.95 14.68
N LEU A 19 35.52 23.45 14.45
CA LEU A 19 35.07 23.04 13.13
C LEU A 19 35.41 24.17 12.16
N SER A 20 36.24 23.87 11.16
CA SER A 20 36.59 24.86 10.15
C SER A 20 35.29 25.31 9.48
N LEU A 21 35.19 26.58 9.08
CA LEU A 21 34.04 27.06 8.30
C LEU A 21 33.84 26.18 7.06
N PHE A 22 34.92 25.64 6.49
CA PHE A 22 34.88 24.67 5.40
C PHE A 22 34.22 23.34 5.80
N ASP A 23 34.54 22.80 6.98
CA ASP A 23 33.92 21.56 7.48
C ASP A 23 32.41 21.76 7.65
N LEU A 24 32.01 22.91 8.21
CA LEU A 24 30.62 23.25 8.44
C LEU A 24 29.87 23.46 7.12
N ALA A 25 30.47 24.16 6.15
CA ALA A 25 29.90 24.33 4.82
C ALA A 25 29.73 22.98 4.10
N PHE A 26 30.70 22.08 4.21
CA PHE A 26 30.63 20.75 3.61
C PHE A 26 29.53 19.89 4.24
N LEU A 27 29.40 19.91 5.57
CA LEU A 27 28.32 19.23 6.28
C LEU A 27 26.94 19.79 5.90
N LEU A 28 26.79 21.11 5.80
CA LEU A 28 25.54 21.73 5.37
C LEU A 28 25.19 21.37 3.92
N ALA A 29 26.16 21.38 3.01
CA ALA A 29 25.95 20.97 1.62
C ALA A 29 25.56 19.49 1.52
N TYR A 30 26.21 18.61 2.29
CA TYR A 30 25.87 17.19 2.37
C TYR A 30 24.45 16.97 2.90
N LEU A 31 24.09 17.65 4.00
CA LEU A 31 22.75 17.60 4.56
C LEU A 31 21.69 18.12 3.58
N ALA A 32 21.98 19.23 2.88
CA ALA A 32 21.08 19.76 1.85
C ALA A 32 20.85 18.74 0.72
N LEU A 33 21.90 18.02 0.30
CA LEU A 33 21.79 16.99 -0.75
C LEU A 33 21.00 15.76 -0.28
N LEU A 34 21.17 15.34 0.99
CA LEU A 34 20.32 14.29 1.59
C LEU A 34 18.85 14.71 1.68
N VAL A 35 18.56 15.95 2.10
CA VAL A 35 17.19 16.47 2.17
C VAL A 35 16.59 16.58 0.78
N ALA A 36 17.31 17.11 -0.20
CA ALA A 36 16.83 17.20 -1.59
C ALA A 36 16.56 15.82 -2.18
N GLY A 37 17.47 14.85 -1.97
CA GLY A 37 17.30 13.48 -2.44
C GLY A 37 16.10 12.77 -1.81
N THR A 38 15.90 12.93 -0.50
CA THR A 38 14.74 12.36 0.21
C THR A 38 13.42 13.00 -0.23
N LEU A 39 13.39 14.32 -0.46
CA LEU A 39 12.22 15.00 -1.02
C LEU A 39 11.91 14.53 -2.45
N LEU A 40 12.93 14.42 -3.32
CA LEU A 40 12.77 13.90 -4.68
C LEU A 40 12.21 12.48 -4.66
N TYR A 41 12.76 11.59 -3.82
CA TYR A 41 12.26 10.24 -3.65
C TYR A 41 10.80 10.23 -3.16
N ALA A 42 10.47 11.07 -2.18
CA ALA A 42 9.12 11.18 -1.67
C ALA A 42 8.14 11.63 -2.77
N VAL A 43 8.49 12.65 -3.57
CA VAL A 43 7.69 13.13 -4.69
C VAL A 43 7.51 12.02 -5.73
N LEU A 44 8.59 11.36 -6.17
CA LEU A 44 8.50 10.27 -7.14
C LEU A 44 7.62 9.11 -6.63
N ARG A 45 7.76 8.75 -5.35
CA ARG A 45 6.94 7.70 -4.73
C ARG A 45 5.47 8.11 -4.64
N LEU A 46 5.17 9.39 -4.38
CA LEU A 46 3.81 9.90 -4.34
C LEU A 46 3.19 9.99 -5.73
N SER A 47 3.97 10.40 -6.73
CA SER A 47 3.58 10.43 -8.14
C SER A 47 3.26 9.02 -8.66
N ALA A 48 4.11 8.03 -8.34
CA ALA A 48 3.88 6.63 -8.70
C ALA A 48 2.57 6.05 -8.12
N ARG A 49 2.15 6.52 -6.93
CA ARG A 49 0.84 6.13 -6.35
C ARG A 49 -0.34 6.77 -7.08
N ARG A 50 -0.18 8.00 -7.61
CA ARG A 50 -1.25 8.68 -8.36
C ARG A 50 -1.41 8.14 -9.78
N SER A 51 -0.34 7.62 -10.38
CA SER A 51 -0.36 7.08 -11.73
C SER A 51 -0.94 5.66 -11.83
N THR A 52 -1.68 5.15 -10.84
CA THR A 52 -2.62 4.05 -11.11
C THR A 52 -3.57 4.55 -12.20
N PRO A 53 -3.48 4.03 -13.44
CA PRO A 53 -4.29 4.53 -14.53
C PRO A 53 -5.75 4.27 -14.14
N MET A 54 -6.51 5.34 -13.94
CA MET A 54 -7.95 5.27 -13.85
C MET A 54 -8.43 4.89 -15.24
N ILE A 55 -8.49 3.59 -15.54
CA ILE A 55 -9.17 3.09 -16.72
C ILE A 55 -10.62 3.55 -16.55
N PRO A 56 -11.12 4.46 -17.41
CA PRO A 56 -12.51 4.88 -17.31
C PRO A 56 -13.36 3.61 -17.40
N PRO A 57 -14.37 3.46 -16.52
CA PRO A 57 -15.18 2.26 -16.52
C PRO A 57 -15.78 2.08 -17.92
N PRO A 58 -15.88 0.84 -18.42
CA PRO A 58 -16.46 0.57 -19.72
C PRO A 58 -17.84 1.23 -19.82
N THR A 59 -18.05 2.06 -20.85
CA THR A 59 -19.30 2.80 -21.11
C THR A 59 -20.33 1.87 -21.75
N TRP A 60 -20.67 0.78 -21.08
CA TRP A 60 -21.85 0.00 -21.43
C TRP A 60 -23.01 0.56 -20.62
N PRO A 61 -24.22 0.62 -21.17
CA PRO A 61 -25.39 1.02 -20.39
C PRO A 61 -25.59 -0.04 -19.31
N TYR A 62 -25.05 0.22 -18.12
CA TYR A 62 -25.45 -0.49 -16.92
C TYR A 62 -26.89 -0.08 -16.65
N VAL A 63 -27.82 -0.76 -17.31
CA VAL A 63 -29.20 -0.76 -16.86
C VAL A 63 -29.13 -1.24 -15.41
N LEU A 64 -29.58 -0.42 -14.49
CA LEU A 64 -29.57 -0.70 -13.06
C LEU A 64 -30.61 -1.79 -12.77
N THR A 65 -30.32 -3.02 -13.18
CA THR A 65 -31.23 -4.16 -13.00
C THR A 65 -31.00 -4.75 -11.62
N HIS A 66 -32.09 -5.06 -10.91
CA HIS A 66 -32.01 -5.81 -9.66
C HIS A 66 -31.91 -7.32 -9.90
N GLU A 67 -32.08 -7.76 -11.16
CA GLU A 67 -32.01 -9.16 -11.58
C GLU A 67 -30.59 -9.72 -11.45
N ALA A 68 -30.49 -11.04 -11.31
CA ALA A 68 -29.19 -11.69 -11.25
C ALA A 68 -28.41 -11.46 -12.56
N PRO A 69 -27.06 -11.36 -12.50
CA PRO A 69 -26.24 -11.25 -13.70
C PRO A 69 -26.40 -12.52 -14.55
N SER A 70 -26.46 -12.35 -15.87
CA SER A 70 -26.59 -13.47 -16.82
C SER A 70 -25.34 -14.35 -16.89
N GLY A 71 -24.20 -13.86 -16.41
CA GLY A 71 -22.92 -14.57 -16.38
C GLY A 71 -22.14 -14.32 -15.09
N PRO A 72 -20.96 -14.96 -14.93
CA PRO A 72 -20.10 -14.73 -13.77
C PRO A 72 -19.56 -13.29 -13.80
N LEU A 73 -19.83 -12.55 -12.72
CA LEU A 73 -19.29 -11.20 -12.51
C LEU A 73 -17.78 -11.27 -12.25
N GLY A 74 -17.03 -10.36 -12.88
CA GLY A 74 -15.65 -10.06 -12.47
C GLY A 74 -15.60 -9.25 -11.18
N ILE A 75 -14.44 -9.23 -10.51
CA ILE A 75 -14.22 -8.46 -9.27
C ILE A 75 -14.50 -6.96 -9.48
N TRP A 76 -14.03 -6.40 -10.60
CA TRP A 76 -14.25 -5.00 -10.94
C TRP A 76 -15.74 -4.67 -11.12
N GLU A 77 -16.47 -5.52 -11.84
CA GLU A 77 -17.90 -5.38 -12.08
C GLU A 77 -18.68 -5.51 -10.77
N ALA A 78 -18.28 -6.43 -9.87
CA ALA A 78 -18.88 -6.56 -8.55
C ALA A 78 -18.71 -5.30 -7.69
N HIS A 79 -17.54 -4.64 -7.73
CA HIS A 79 -17.36 -3.33 -7.07
C HIS A 79 -18.21 -2.22 -7.70
N ILE A 80 -18.42 -2.23 -9.02
CA ILE A 80 -19.34 -1.28 -9.66
C ILE A 80 -20.78 -1.55 -9.21
N ALA A 81 -21.23 -2.80 -9.27
CA ALA A 81 -22.57 -3.20 -8.84
C ALA A 81 -22.84 -2.84 -7.37
N MET A 82 -21.87 -3.04 -6.47
CA MET A 82 -22.00 -2.63 -5.07
C MET A 82 -22.17 -1.12 -4.87
N ARG A 83 -21.49 -0.30 -5.68
CA ARG A 83 -21.64 1.16 -5.64
C ARG A 83 -22.99 1.58 -6.22
N GLN A 84 -23.41 0.95 -7.30
CA GLN A 84 -24.68 1.20 -7.98
C GLN A 84 -25.90 0.79 -7.14
N HIS A 85 -25.79 -0.32 -6.42
CA HIS A 85 -26.81 -0.84 -5.51
C HIS A 85 -26.50 -0.52 -4.05
N GLY A 86 -25.90 0.64 -3.77
CA GLY A 86 -25.52 1.07 -2.42
C GLY A 86 -26.70 1.01 -1.44
N ASP A 87 -27.85 1.50 -1.87
CA ASP A 87 -29.07 1.62 -1.05
C ASP A 87 -29.94 0.35 -1.04
N CYS A 88 -29.66 -0.63 -1.91
CA CYS A 88 -30.46 -1.85 -1.96
C CYS A 88 -30.14 -2.79 -0.79
N ASP A 89 -31.12 -3.52 -0.27
CA ASP A 89 -30.82 -4.65 0.62
C ASP A 89 -30.13 -5.77 -0.17
N ILE A 90 -29.15 -6.44 0.46
CA ILE A 90 -28.51 -7.62 -0.12
C ILE A 90 -29.49 -8.77 -0.29
N ASP A 91 -30.53 -8.83 0.54
CA ASP A 91 -31.51 -9.91 0.45
C ASP A 91 -32.59 -9.69 -0.60
N GLU A 92 -32.85 -8.44 -0.98
CA GLU A 92 -33.86 -8.10 -1.98
C GLU A 92 -33.25 -7.95 -3.38
N CYS A 93 -31.98 -7.55 -3.50
CA CYS A 93 -31.32 -7.33 -4.77
C CYS A 93 -30.42 -8.51 -5.18
N ALA A 94 -30.85 -9.26 -6.20
CA ALA A 94 -30.10 -10.40 -6.71
C ALA A 94 -28.74 -9.99 -7.31
N MET A 95 -28.68 -8.85 -8.00
CA MET A 95 -27.42 -8.27 -8.49
C MET A 95 -26.44 -7.97 -7.35
N LYS A 96 -26.90 -7.31 -6.28
CA LYS A 96 -26.08 -7.00 -5.09
C LYS A 96 -25.60 -8.27 -4.40
N ARG A 97 -26.47 -9.25 -4.22
CA ARG A 97 -26.09 -10.54 -3.61
C ARG A 97 -25.03 -11.27 -4.42
N ALA A 98 -25.18 -11.30 -5.75
CA ALA A 98 -24.19 -11.91 -6.65
C ALA A 98 -22.84 -11.19 -6.56
N ALA A 99 -22.84 -9.85 -6.62
CA ALA A 99 -21.65 -9.03 -6.46
C ALA A 99 -20.96 -9.24 -5.11
N PHE A 100 -21.73 -9.26 -4.01
CA PHE A 100 -21.19 -9.53 -2.67
C PHE A 100 -20.48 -10.88 -2.60
N THR A 101 -21.10 -11.91 -3.17
CA THR A 101 -20.54 -13.27 -3.16
C THR A 101 -19.20 -13.31 -3.90
N VAL A 102 -19.09 -12.62 -5.04
CA VAL A 102 -17.81 -12.53 -5.78
C VAL A 102 -16.74 -11.82 -4.97
N LEU A 103 -17.07 -10.73 -4.25
CA LEU A 103 -16.10 -10.01 -3.42
C LEU A 103 -15.63 -10.85 -2.22
N ILE A 104 -16.53 -11.56 -1.55
CA ILE A 104 -16.17 -12.48 -0.47
C ILE A 104 -15.30 -13.63 -0.99
N ASP A 105 -15.64 -14.22 -2.14
CA ASP A 105 -14.87 -15.29 -2.75
C ASP A 105 -13.48 -14.81 -3.21
N ALA A 106 -13.34 -13.55 -3.63
CA ALA A 106 -12.07 -12.94 -3.99
C ALA A 106 -11.17 -12.70 -2.77
N GLU A 107 -11.75 -12.31 -1.63
CA GLU A 107 -11.03 -12.16 -0.37
C GLU A 107 -10.67 -13.51 0.26
N ASN A 108 -11.54 -14.51 0.10
CA ASN A 108 -11.36 -15.85 0.65
C ASN A 108 -11.45 -16.94 -0.43
N PRO A 109 -10.36 -17.24 -1.17
CA PRO A 109 -10.39 -18.26 -2.22
C PRO A 109 -10.75 -19.67 -1.72
N ALA A 110 -10.70 -19.91 -0.40
CA ALA A 110 -11.14 -21.19 0.18
C ALA A 110 -12.66 -21.38 0.12
N SER A 111 -13.47 -20.31 0.18
CA SER A 111 -14.95 -20.41 0.07
C SER A 111 -15.36 -20.89 -1.33
N THR A 112 -14.69 -20.38 -2.38
CA THR A 112 -14.91 -20.79 -3.77
C THR A 112 -14.63 -22.28 -3.95
N ARG A 113 -13.54 -22.79 -3.37
CA ARG A 113 -13.18 -24.22 -3.40
C ARG A 113 -14.24 -25.08 -2.71
N ARG A 114 -14.74 -24.66 -1.54
CA ARG A 114 -15.77 -25.38 -0.79
C ARG A 114 -17.09 -25.45 -1.56
N ARG A 115 -17.52 -24.34 -2.18
CA ARG A 115 -18.76 -24.27 -2.97
C ARG A 115 -18.68 -25.18 -4.20
N ARG A 116 -17.55 -25.19 -4.91
CA ARG A 116 -17.29 -26.11 -6.04
C ARG A 116 -17.35 -27.57 -5.62
N ASN A 117 -16.76 -27.92 -4.47
CA ASN A 117 -16.80 -29.28 -3.93
C ASN A 117 -18.23 -29.70 -3.52
N LYS A 118 -19.02 -28.78 -2.95
CA LYS A 118 -20.43 -29.03 -2.62
C LYS A 118 -21.27 -29.29 -3.87
N GLY A 119 -21.07 -28.54 -4.96
CA GLY A 119 -21.74 -28.79 -6.24
C GLY A 119 -21.43 -30.17 -6.83
N ARG A 120 -20.18 -30.63 -6.75
CA ARG A 120 -19.78 -31.97 -7.21
C ARG A 120 -20.37 -33.14 -6.41
N ARG A 121 -20.84 -32.90 -5.18
CA ARG A 121 -21.47 -33.94 -4.35
C ARG A 121 -23.00 -34.00 -4.52
N ALA A 122 -23.58 -32.97 -5.14
CA ALA A 122 -25.04 -32.86 -5.31
C ALA A 122 -25.51 -33.36 -6.68
N GLY A 123 -24.60 -33.54 -7.64
CA GLY A 123 -24.85 -34.26 -8.89
C GLY A 123 -24.31 -35.68 -8.78
#